data_AF-A0A1Y3TFA1-F1
#
_entry.id   AF-A0A1Y3TFA1-F1
#
_cell.length_a   1.000
_cell.length_b   1.000
_cell.length_c   1.000
_cell.angle_alpha   90.00
_cell.angle_beta   90.00
_cell.angle_gamma   90.00
#
_symmetry.space_group_name_H-M   'P 1'
#
loop_
_entity.id
_entity.type
_entity.pdbx_description
1 polymer ?
#
loop_
_entity_poly.entity_id
_entity_poly.type
_entity_poly.pdbx_seq_one_letter_code
_entity_poly.pdbx_strand_id
1 'polypeptide(L)'
;MKMDETVYRDMFAELEGYEKRGIDISLDGYHASALQIVTAHMTKEEGTYMRDYDIDRDGRIEALRFTDINENSRAEDTPFMPAGLLRGQ
;
A
#
# COMPACT_ATOMS: atom_id res chain seq x y z
N MET A 1 -20.55 1.30 5.76
CA MET A 1 -19.69 2.38 6.28
C MET A 1 -19.53 3.37 5.13
N LYS A 2 -20.19 4.54 5.17
CA LYS A 2 -19.93 5.57 4.16
C LYS A 2 -18.64 6.22 4.62
N MET A 3 -17.50 5.86 4.01
CA MET A 3 -16.28 6.64 4.21
C MET A 3 -16.64 8.08 3.83
N ASP A 4 -16.62 8.97 4.81
CA ASP A 4 -16.96 10.38 4.62
C ASP A 4 -16.16 10.90 3.42
N GLU A 5 -16.84 11.55 2.47
CA GLU A 5 -16.21 12.19 1.30
C GLU A 5 -15.03 13.09 1.71
N THR A 6 -15.10 13.60 2.94
CA THR A 6 -14.06 14.34 3.65
C THR A 6 -12.74 13.59 3.79
N VAL A 7 -12.74 12.28 4.04
CA VAL A 7 -11.53 11.44 4.18
C VAL A 7 -10.76 11.38 2.87
N TYR A 8 -11.45 11.14 1.75
CA TYR A 8 -10.81 11.13 0.43
C TYR A 8 -10.29 12.49 0.02
N ARG A 9 -11.02 13.56 0.41
CA ARG A 9 -10.62 14.93 0.13
C ARG A 9 -9.37 15.33 0.93
N ASP A 10 -9.27 14.88 2.18
CA ASP A 10 -8.09 15.08 3.02
C ASP A 10 -6.88 14.29 2.50
N MET A 11 -7.07 13.01 2.14
CA MET A 11 -6.04 12.19 1.51
C MET A 11 -5.54 12.81 0.20
N PHE A 12 -6.44 13.32 -0.64
CA PHE A 12 -6.05 14.02 -1.87
C PHE A 12 -5.19 15.24 -1.56
N ALA A 13 -5.61 16.09 -0.61
CA ALA A 13 -4.87 17.30 -0.24
C ALA A 13 -3.48 16.98 0.34
N GLU A 14 -3.37 15.92 1.14
CA GLU A 14 -2.11 15.45 1.69
C GLU A 14 -1.15 14.98 0.57
N LEU A 15 -1.63 14.12 -0.33
CA LEU A 15 -0.84 13.58 -1.44
C LEU A 15 -0.44 14.65 -2.46
N GLU A 16 -1.37 15.57 -2.78
CA GLU A 16 -1.07 16.73 -3.61
C GLU A 16 0.04 17.59 -3.00
N GLY A 17 0.06 17.72 -1.66
CA GLY A 17 1.13 18.38 -0.93
C GLY A 17 2.49 17.71 -1.13
N TYR A 18 2.53 16.38 -1.18
CA TYR A 18 3.75 15.64 -1.47
C TYR A 18 4.20 15.77 -2.93
N GLU A 19 3.30 15.65 -3.91
CA GLU A 19 3.61 15.90 -5.32
C GLU A 19 4.16 17.32 -5.54
N LYS A 20 3.54 18.34 -4.91
CA LYS A 20 4.01 19.73 -4.99
C LYS A 20 5.38 19.95 -4.37
N ARG A 21 5.78 19.11 -3.40
CA ARG A 21 7.12 19.13 -2.80
C ARG A 21 8.15 18.39 -3.65
N GLY A 22 7.73 17.74 -4.74
CA GLY A 22 8.59 16.92 -5.59
C GLY A 22 8.86 15.53 -5.02
N ILE A 23 8.01 15.04 -4.12
CA ILE A 23 8.11 13.70 -3.55
C ILE A 23 7.44 12.71 -4.51
N ASP A 24 8.13 11.63 -4.85
CA ASP A 24 7.59 10.60 -5.73
C ASP A 24 6.48 9.82 -5.01
N ILE A 25 5.39 9.57 -5.71
CA ILE A 25 4.30 8.74 -5.21
C ILE A 25 4.13 7.58 -6.18
N SER A 26 4.13 6.37 -5.65
CA SER A 26 3.99 5.16 -6.46
C SER A 26 2.91 4.25 -5.88
N LEU A 27 2.11 3.64 -6.77
CA LEU A 27 1.10 2.63 -6.48
C LEU A 27 1.54 1.31 -7.09
N ASP A 28 1.69 0.27 -6.29
CA ASP A 28 2.09 -1.07 -6.73
C ASP A 28 3.40 -1.07 -7.55
N GLY A 29 4.33 -0.19 -7.19
CA GLY A 29 5.60 -0.01 -7.91
C GLY A 29 5.49 0.82 -9.21
N TYR A 30 4.31 1.33 -9.56
CA TYR A 30 4.12 2.25 -10.69
C TYR A 30 3.99 3.69 -10.19
N HIS A 31 4.68 4.63 -10.83
CA HIS A 31 4.51 6.04 -10.53
C HIS A 31 3.05 6.46 -10.73
N ALA A 32 2.47 7.12 -9.73
CA ALA A 32 1.06 7.44 -9.68
C ALA A 32 0.83 8.83 -9.06
N SER A 33 -0.12 9.59 -9.60
CA SER A 33 -0.51 10.87 -9.00
C SER A 33 -1.45 10.69 -7.81
N ALA A 34 -1.58 11.72 -6.97
CA ALA A 34 -2.49 11.77 -5.83
C ALA A 34 -3.92 11.33 -6.21
N LEU A 35 -4.41 11.79 -7.37
CA LEU A 35 -5.73 11.43 -7.87
C LEU A 35 -5.87 9.93 -8.15
N GLN A 36 -4.82 9.28 -8.67
CA GLN A 36 -4.83 7.83 -8.96
C GLN A 36 -4.90 7.02 -7.67
N ILE A 37 -4.09 7.38 -6.65
CA ILE A 37 -4.11 6.75 -5.33
C ILE A 37 -5.49 6.87 -4.69
N VAL A 38 -6.06 8.07 -4.68
CA VAL A 38 -7.39 8.33 -4.09
C VAL A 38 -8.47 7.56 -4.83
N THR A 39 -8.42 7.53 -6.17
CA THR A 39 -9.36 6.76 -7.00
C THR A 39 -9.25 5.26 -6.73
N ALA A 40 -8.03 4.74 -6.56
CA ALA A 40 -7.80 3.35 -6.18
C ALA A 40 -8.38 3.03 -4.80
N HIS A 41 -8.23 3.95 -3.83
CA HIS A 41 -8.84 3.84 -2.51
C HIS A 41 -10.38 3.94 -2.53
N MET A 42 -10.97 4.72 -3.44
CA MET A 42 -12.43 4.76 -3.64
C MET A 42 -12.97 3.49 -4.30
N THR A 43 -12.15 2.82 -5.10
CA THR A 43 -12.54 1.64 -5.88
C THR A 43 -12.37 0.34 -5.09
N LYS A 44 -11.38 0.26 -4.20
CA LYS A 44 -11.11 -0.91 -3.36
C LYS A 44 -11.70 -0.76 -1.94
N GLU A 45 -11.90 -1.89 -1.27
CA GLU A 45 -12.44 -1.93 0.10
C GLU A 45 -11.45 -1.35 1.13
N GLU A 46 -11.96 -0.89 2.29
CA GLU A 46 -11.15 -0.26 3.34
C GLU A 46 -9.98 -1.15 3.79
N GLY A 47 -8.79 -0.58 3.97
CA GLY A 47 -7.63 -1.32 4.48
C GLY A 47 -6.87 -2.17 3.45
N THR A 48 -7.15 -1.97 2.15
CA THR A 48 -6.52 -2.76 1.08
C THR A 48 -5.09 -2.31 0.73
N TYR A 49 -4.72 -1.05 0.96
CA TYR A 49 -3.38 -0.53 0.63
C TYR A 49 -2.60 -0.16 1.89
N MET A 50 -1.36 -0.66 2.00
CA MET A 50 -0.38 -0.16 2.96
C MET A 50 0.43 0.98 2.34
N ARG A 51 0.67 2.02 3.15
CA ARG A 51 1.50 3.16 2.78
C ARG A 51 2.86 3.06 3.47
N ASP A 52 3.90 2.92 2.66
CA ASP A 52 5.30 2.96 3.08
C ASP A 52 5.91 4.34 2.80
N TYR A 53 6.78 4.79 3.69
CA TYR A 53 7.49 6.06 3.56
C TYR A 53 8.96 5.77 3.37
N ASP A 54 9.47 6.19 2.21
CA ASP A 54 10.89 6.21 1.98
C ASP A 54 11.48 7.48 2.58
N ILE A 55 12.50 7.32 3.43
CA ILE A 55 13.12 8.41 4.17
C ILE A 55 14.59 8.48 3.75
N ASP A 56 15.01 9.65 3.26
CA ASP A 56 16.40 9.94 2.94
C ASP A 56 17.28 10.01 4.21
N ARG A 57 18.60 10.02 4.03
CA ARG A 57 19.63 10.17 5.07
C ARG A 57 19.45 11.42 5.94
N ASP A 58 18.82 12.47 5.44
CA ASP A 58 18.48 13.67 6.22
C ASP A 58 17.23 13.50 7.11
N GLY A 59 16.54 12.34 7.03
CA GLY A 59 15.30 12.10 7.76
C GLY A 59 14.06 12.70 7.06
N ARG A 60 14.18 13.06 5.78
CA ARG A 60 13.09 13.64 4.97
C ARG A 60 12.42 12.57 4.14
N ILE A 61 11.11 12.68 3.98
CA ILE A 61 10.35 11.80 3.08
C ILE A 61 10.83 12.06 1.64
N GLU A 62 11.34 11.02 0.99
CA GLU A 62 11.81 11.04 -0.40
C GLU A 62 10.74 10.49 -1.35
N ALA A 63 10.01 9.46 -0.93
CA ALA A 63 8.94 8.85 -1.71
C ALA A 63 7.85 8.23 -0.82
N LEU A 64 6.65 8.08 -1.39
CA LEU A 64 5.54 7.34 -0.80
C LEU A 64 5.20 6.15 -1.68
N ARG A 65 5.16 4.94 -1.10
CA ARG A 65 4.81 3.72 -1.81
C ARG A 65 3.52 3.13 -1.26
N PHE A 66 2.53 2.95 -2.12
CA PHE A 66 1.27 2.30 -1.80
C PHE A 66 1.31 0.89 -2.35
N THR A 67 1.20 -0.11 -1.47
CA THR A 67 1.21 -1.53 -1.85
C THR A 67 -0.12 -2.17 -1.49
N ASP A 68 -0.71 -2.88 -2.44
CA ASP A 68 -1.91 -3.66 -2.17
C ASP A 68 -1.58 -4.86 -1.27
N ILE A 69 -2.29 -4.98 -0.15
CA ILE A 69 -2.12 -6.07 0.80
C ILE A 69 -3.31 -7.02 0.82
N ASN A 70 -4.42 -6.66 0.17
CA ASN A 70 -5.60 -7.53 0.09
C ASN A 70 -5.38 -8.67 -0.93
N GLU A 71 -4.54 -8.47 -1.94
CA GLU A 71 -4.15 -9.52 -2.89
C GLU A 71 -3.34 -10.66 -2.23
N ASN A 72 -2.79 -10.44 -1.02
CA ASN A 72 -1.99 -11.45 -0.32
C ASN A 72 -2.81 -12.42 0.56
N SER A 73 -4.11 -12.19 0.82
CA SER A 73 -4.90 -13.10 1.66
C SER A 73 -5.18 -14.48 1.03
N ARG A 74 -4.65 -14.74 -0.19
CA ARG A 74 -4.72 -16.04 -0.87
C ARG A 74 -3.39 -16.81 -0.90
N ALA A 75 -2.34 -16.33 -0.23
CA ALA A 75 -1.03 -16.96 -0.25
C ALA A 75 -0.61 -17.64 1.07
N GLU A 76 -1.52 -17.84 2.03
CA GLU A 76 -1.23 -18.58 3.28
C GLU A 76 -2.30 -19.66 3.57
N ASP A 77 -2.59 -20.51 2.59
CA ASP A 77 -3.03 -21.91 2.84
C ASP A 77 -2.07 -22.87 2.12
N THR A 78 -0.77 -22.71 2.37
CA THR A 78 0.13 -23.86 2.19
C THR A 78 0.15 -24.61 3.51
N PRO A 79 -0.51 -25.78 3.64
CA PRO A 79 -0.33 -26.62 4.80
C PRO A 79 1.15 -26.96 4.90
N PHE A 80 1.79 -26.54 6.00
CA PHE A 80 3.11 -27.00 6.40
C PHE A 80 3.06 -28.54 6.43
N MET A 81 3.59 -29.19 5.40
CA MET A 81 3.96 -30.59 5.45
C MET A 81 5.36 -30.62 6.07
N PRO A 82 5.53 -31.03 7.35
CA PRO A 82 6.87 -31.21 7.89
C PRO A 82 7.55 -32.34 7.12
N ALA A 83 8.57 -31.98 6.35
CA ALA A 83 9.49 -32.92 5.73
C ALA A 83 10.24 -33.67 6.84
N GLY A 84 9.92 -34.96 7.06
CA GLY A 84 10.78 -35.79 7.90
C GLY A 84 10.20 -36.97 8.68
N LEU A 85 9.09 -37.61 8.29
CA LEU A 85 8.77 -38.95 8.81
C LEU A 85 8.91 -40.02 7.72
N LEU A 86 10.14 -40.15 7.20
CA LEU A 86 10.64 -41.41 6.68
C LEU A 86 11.58 -42.02 7.75
N ARG A 87 10.99 -42.69 8.74
CA ARG A 87 11.59 -43.86 9.40
C ARG A 87 10.68 -45.01 8.97
N GLY A 88 11.11 -45.99 8.18
CA GLY A 88 12.29 -46.79 8.45
C GLY A 88 12.05 -47.56 9.74
N GLN A 89 11.16 -48.56 9.73
CA GLN A 89 11.42 -49.99 9.96
C GLN A 89 10.15 -50.80 9.69
#